data_AF-A0AAE3MDA6-F1
#
_entry.id   AF-A0AAE3MDA6-F1
#
_cell.length_a   1.000
_cell.length_b   1.000
_cell.length_c   1.000
_cell.angle_alpha   90.00
_cell.angle_beta   90.00
_cell.angle_gamma   90.00
#
_symmetry.space_group_name_H-M   'P 1'
#
loop_
_entity.id
_entity.type
_entity.pdbx_description
1 polymer ?
#
loop_
_entity_poly.entity_id
_entity_poly.type
_entity_poly.pdbx_seq_one_letter_code
_entity_poly.pdbx_strand_id
1 'polypeptide(L)'
;MDKTEFKKLLFKVAFCTMACDGHIDKREIEELKLMDKNTTFFEAIDLSDELSELVNSLDKKGTKIIEELFESLSKIELNAIQELIILEVALRIINADEIHDENEVRFVNLLRGKLEVHDEIINDRFGKLDILHTNEYSRNITSKSLESFHLPDMSNIKEIDLKLD
;
A
#
# COMPACT_ATOMS: atom_id res chain seq x y z
N MET A 1 8.96 -16.56 -0.49
CA MET A 1 7.59 -16.16 -0.88
C MET A 1 7.32 -16.61 -2.30
N ASP A 2 6.20 -17.28 -2.55
CA ASP A 2 5.80 -17.64 -3.91
C ASP A 2 5.20 -16.44 -4.67
N LYS A 3 4.97 -16.59 -5.97
CA LYS A 3 4.47 -15.48 -6.81
C LYS A 3 3.07 -15.03 -6.39
N THR A 4 2.17 -15.95 -6.05
CA THR A 4 0.78 -15.62 -5.72
C THR A 4 0.69 -14.90 -4.37
N GLU A 5 1.47 -15.36 -3.39
CA GLU A 5 1.61 -14.73 -2.08
C GLU A 5 2.14 -13.30 -2.20
N PHE A 6 3.14 -13.08 -3.06
CA PHE A 6 3.65 -11.74 -3.32
C PHE A 6 2.61 -10.82 -3.97
N LYS A 7 1.86 -11.33 -4.94
CA LYS A 7 0.82 -10.54 -5.62
C LYS A 7 -0.31 -10.15 -4.65
N LYS A 8 -0.74 -11.06 -3.75
CA LYS A 8 -1.67 -10.74 -2.66
C LYS A 8 -1.11 -9.67 -1.73
N LEU A 9 0.19 -9.74 -1.41
CA LEU A 9 0.86 -8.71 -0.61
C LEU A 9 0.83 -7.34 -1.31
N LEU A 10 1.14 -7.28 -2.61
CA LEU A 10 1.07 -6.04 -3.40
C LEU A 10 -0.35 -5.46 -3.38
N PHE A 11 -1.36 -6.32 -3.49
CA PHE A 11 -2.75 -5.89 -3.50
C PHE A 11 -3.18 -5.35 -2.13
N LYS A 12 -2.75 -6.01 -1.05
CA LYS A 12 -2.96 -5.52 0.32
C LYS A 12 -2.26 -4.19 0.57
N VAL A 13 -1.07 -3.98 0.01
CA VAL A 13 -0.37 -2.68 0.07
C VAL A 13 -1.15 -1.59 -0.65
N ALA A 14 -1.60 -1.85 -1.89
CA ALA A 14 -2.42 -0.90 -2.64
C ALA A 14 -3.69 -0.52 -1.87
N PHE A 15 -4.43 -1.53 -1.39
CA PHE A 15 -5.65 -1.34 -0.62
C PHE A 15 -5.43 -0.57 0.68
N CYS A 16 -4.40 -0.92 1.45
CA CYS A 16 -4.12 -0.18 2.69
C CYS A 16 -3.72 1.27 2.40
N THR A 17 -3.05 1.55 1.28
CA THR A 17 -2.68 2.93 0.90
C THR A 17 -3.93 3.77 0.69
N MET A 18 -4.84 3.35 -0.20
CA MET A 18 -6.11 4.05 -0.50
C MET A 18 -7.11 4.08 0.65
N ALA A 19 -7.00 3.16 1.60
CA ALA A 19 -7.92 3.07 2.73
C ALA A 19 -7.47 3.89 3.95
N CYS A 20 -6.28 4.50 3.93
CA CYS A 20 -5.72 5.16 5.11
C CYS A 20 -6.43 6.46 5.49
N ASP A 21 -6.93 7.20 4.52
CA ASP A 21 -7.69 8.45 4.68
C ASP A 21 -9.21 8.21 4.83
N GLY A 22 -9.62 6.94 4.76
CA GLY A 22 -10.98 6.40 4.72
C GLY A 22 -11.89 6.94 3.62
N HIS A 23 -11.29 7.41 2.53
CA HIS A 23 -11.96 7.71 1.30
C HIS A 23 -11.18 7.13 0.11
N ILE A 24 -11.67 6.02 -0.43
CA ILE A 24 -11.09 5.49 -1.67
C ILE A 24 -11.65 6.30 -2.86
N ASP A 25 -10.79 7.08 -3.51
CA ASP A 25 -11.11 7.83 -4.73
C ASP A 25 -11.14 6.87 -5.94
N LYS A 26 -11.99 7.18 -6.91
CA LYS A 26 -12.09 6.39 -8.15
C LYS A 26 -10.79 6.36 -8.93
N ARG A 27 -9.98 7.42 -8.87
CA ARG A 27 -8.70 7.54 -9.56
C ARG A 27 -7.66 6.55 -9.02
N GLU A 28 -7.65 6.30 -7.72
CA GLU A 28 -6.79 5.28 -7.09
C GLU A 28 -7.16 3.87 -7.56
N ILE A 29 -8.47 3.62 -7.66
CA ILE A 29 -9.03 2.37 -8.18
C ILE A 29 -8.70 2.19 -9.66
N GLU A 30 -8.82 3.25 -10.46
CA GLU A 30 -8.42 3.23 -11.88
C GLU A 30 -6.92 2.97 -12.04
N GLU A 31 -6.09 3.55 -11.18
CA GLU A 31 -4.65 3.31 -11.17
C GLU A 31 -4.31 1.85 -10.84
N LEU A 32 -5.02 1.26 -9.88
CA LEU A 32 -4.91 -0.17 -9.57
C LEU A 32 -5.28 -1.06 -10.77
N LYS A 33 -6.39 -0.73 -11.47
CA LYS A 33 -6.80 -1.42 -12.69
C LYS A 33 -5.78 -1.24 -13.82
N LEU A 34 -5.19 -0.06 -13.96
CA LEU A 34 -4.13 0.23 -14.93
C LEU A 34 -2.86 -0.54 -14.63
N MET A 35 -2.49 -0.70 -13.36
CA MET A 35 -1.36 -1.53 -12.95
C MET A 35 -1.59 -3.00 -13.34
N ASP A 36 -2.77 -3.55 -13.10
CA ASP A 36 -3.10 -4.92 -13.51
C ASP A 36 -3.04 -5.13 -15.01
N LYS A 37 -3.57 -4.18 -15.80
CA LYS A 37 -3.55 -4.26 -17.27
C LYS A 37 -2.15 -4.11 -17.87
N ASN A 38 -1.32 -3.26 -17.30
CA ASN A 38 -0.04 -2.86 -17.91
C ASN A 38 1.19 -3.54 -17.31
N THR A 39 1.03 -4.29 -16.22
CA THR A 39 2.14 -4.95 -15.52
C THR A 39 1.79 -6.40 -15.22
N THR A 40 2.79 -7.18 -14.83
CA THR A 40 2.57 -8.55 -14.33
C THR A 40 2.34 -8.59 -12.82
N PHE A 41 2.12 -7.44 -12.17
CA PHE A 41 2.02 -7.33 -10.72
C PHE A 41 0.79 -8.05 -10.16
N PHE A 42 -0.29 -8.14 -10.94
CA PHE A 42 -1.56 -8.71 -10.47
C PHE A 42 -2.10 -9.82 -11.38
N GLU A 43 -1.36 -10.19 -12.43
CA GLU A 43 -1.74 -11.23 -13.39
C GLU A 43 -2.26 -12.51 -12.70
N ALA A 44 -3.39 -13.05 -13.17
CA ALA A 44 -4.03 -14.25 -12.64
C ALA A 44 -4.56 -14.17 -11.19
N ILE A 45 -4.69 -12.96 -10.62
CA ILE A 45 -5.51 -12.70 -9.43
C ILE A 45 -6.84 -12.11 -9.88
N ASP A 46 -7.95 -12.60 -9.32
CA ASP A 46 -9.23 -11.91 -9.42
C ASP A 46 -9.24 -10.74 -8.43
N LEU A 47 -8.99 -9.53 -8.94
CA LEU A 47 -8.90 -8.33 -8.11
C LEU A 47 -10.24 -7.97 -7.45
N SER A 48 -11.37 -8.32 -8.08
CA SER A 48 -12.70 -8.06 -7.53
C SER A 48 -12.98 -8.91 -6.30
N ASP A 49 -12.62 -10.20 -6.37
CA ASP A 49 -12.76 -11.12 -5.24
C ASP A 49 -11.80 -10.72 -4.11
N GLU A 50 -10.54 -10.43 -4.41
CA GLU A 50 -9.55 -10.03 -3.41
C GLU A 50 -9.93 -8.69 -2.73
N LEU A 51 -10.44 -7.70 -3.48
CA LEU A 51 -10.95 -6.47 -2.89
C LEU A 51 -12.12 -6.76 -1.96
N SER A 52 -13.07 -7.57 -2.40
CA SER A 52 -14.23 -7.94 -1.58
C SER A 52 -13.78 -8.59 -0.27
N GLU A 53 -12.76 -9.44 -0.30
CA GLU A 53 -12.17 -10.03 0.91
C GLU A 53 -11.48 -9.00 1.82
N LEU A 54 -10.74 -8.05 1.25
CA LEU A 54 -10.06 -6.99 2.01
C LEU A 54 -11.05 -5.99 2.62
N VAL A 55 -12.09 -5.58 1.89
CA VAL A 55 -13.17 -4.72 2.40
C VAL A 55 -13.91 -5.42 3.53
N ASN A 56 -14.28 -6.69 3.36
CA ASN A 56 -14.90 -7.48 4.43
C ASN A 56 -13.98 -7.67 5.66
N SER A 57 -12.67 -7.77 5.43
CA SER A 57 -11.68 -7.88 6.50
C SER A 57 -11.53 -6.56 7.25
N LEU A 58 -11.48 -5.44 6.53
CA LEU A 58 -11.42 -4.11 7.10
C LEU A 58 -12.66 -3.80 7.94
N ASP A 59 -13.86 -4.14 7.46
CA ASP A 59 -15.11 -4.04 8.21
C ASP A 59 -15.06 -4.75 9.58
N LYS A 60 -14.44 -5.93 9.61
CA LYS A 60 -14.38 -6.78 10.82
C LYS A 60 -13.23 -6.41 11.74
N LYS A 61 -12.10 -5.97 11.17
CA LYS A 61 -10.83 -5.84 11.87
C LYS A 61 -10.38 -4.38 12.05
N GLY A 62 -10.90 -3.45 11.27
CA GLY A 62 -10.51 -2.04 11.24
C GLY A 62 -9.02 -1.87 10.98
N THR A 63 -8.37 -1.04 11.80
CA THR A 63 -6.93 -0.75 11.78
C THR A 63 -6.03 -1.98 11.87
N LYS A 64 -6.51 -3.10 12.41
CA LYS A 64 -5.73 -4.33 12.52
C LYS A 64 -5.28 -4.89 11.18
N ILE A 65 -5.95 -4.57 10.07
CA ILE A 65 -5.51 -5.04 8.74
C ILE A 65 -4.15 -4.45 8.35
N ILE A 66 -3.88 -3.20 8.77
CA ILE A 66 -2.63 -2.48 8.58
C ILE A 66 -1.55 -3.07 9.48
N GLU A 67 -1.88 -3.33 10.74
CA GLU A 67 -0.97 -4.01 11.68
C GLU A 67 -0.56 -5.40 11.15
N GLU A 68 -1.53 -6.20 10.69
CA GLU A 68 -1.30 -7.52 10.09
C GLU A 68 -0.42 -7.43 8.83
N LEU A 69 -0.57 -6.36 8.02
CA LEU A 69 0.30 -6.13 6.86
C LEU A 69 1.75 -5.90 7.30
N PHE A 70 1.98 -4.98 8.24
CA PHE A 70 3.34 -4.70 8.72
C PHE A 70 3.97 -5.87 9.48
N GLU A 71 3.17 -6.61 10.24
CA GLU A 71 3.62 -7.85 10.89
C GLU A 71 4.04 -8.88 9.84
N SER A 72 3.26 -9.03 8.75
CA SER A 72 3.61 -9.92 7.64
C SER A 72 4.89 -9.46 6.94
N LEU A 73 5.02 -8.17 6.62
CA LEU A 73 6.23 -7.60 6.00
C LEU A 73 7.48 -7.85 6.85
N SER A 74 7.39 -7.78 8.17
CA SER A 74 8.52 -8.05 9.07
C SER A 74 8.93 -9.53 9.19
N LYS A 75 8.08 -10.45 8.74
CA LYS A 75 8.34 -11.90 8.78
C LYS A 75 8.79 -12.46 7.43
N ILE A 76 8.57 -11.72 6.35
CA ILE A 76 8.88 -12.14 4.98
C ILE A 76 10.26 -11.63 4.60
N GLU A 77 11.10 -12.51 4.06
CA GLU A 77 12.37 -12.12 3.44
C GLU A 77 12.10 -11.64 2.01
N LEU A 78 12.25 -10.33 1.80
CA LEU A 78 12.08 -9.66 0.51
C LEU A 78 13.45 -9.38 -0.11
N ASN A 79 13.57 -9.58 -1.42
CA ASN A 79 14.73 -9.07 -2.14
C ASN A 79 14.51 -7.60 -2.56
N ALA A 80 15.60 -6.89 -2.86
CA ALA A 80 15.55 -5.46 -3.23
C ALA A 80 14.57 -5.15 -4.37
N ILE A 81 14.40 -6.04 -5.36
CA ILE A 81 13.45 -5.82 -6.46
C ILE A 81 12.01 -5.88 -5.93
N GLN A 82 11.70 -6.85 -5.07
CA GLN A 82 10.37 -6.98 -4.45
C GLN A 82 10.04 -5.77 -3.58
N GLU A 83 11.01 -5.29 -2.80
CA GLU A 83 10.84 -4.09 -1.98
C GLU A 83 10.56 -2.86 -2.84
N LEU A 84 11.30 -2.69 -3.95
CA LEU A 84 11.06 -1.59 -4.89
C LEU A 84 9.69 -1.69 -5.55
N ILE A 85 9.20 -2.89 -5.87
CA ILE A 85 7.85 -3.06 -6.43
C ILE A 85 6.77 -2.74 -5.39
N ILE A 86 6.94 -3.16 -4.13
CA ILE A 86 6.04 -2.80 -3.03
C ILE A 86 5.94 -1.27 -2.90
N LEU A 87 7.10 -0.60 -2.91
CA LEU A 87 7.16 0.85 -2.81
C LEU A 87 6.55 1.52 -4.04
N GLU A 88 6.82 1.02 -5.25
CA GLU A 88 6.25 1.52 -6.51
C GLU A 88 4.72 1.48 -6.48
N VAL A 89 4.12 0.37 -6.05
CA VAL A 89 2.66 0.23 -5.94
C VAL A 89 2.08 1.27 -4.99
N ALA A 90 2.65 1.42 -3.79
CA ALA A 90 2.16 2.40 -2.83
C ALA A 90 2.30 3.84 -3.35
N LEU A 91 3.43 4.16 -4.00
CA LEU A 91 3.68 5.47 -4.59
C LEU A 91 2.73 5.78 -5.75
N ARG A 92 2.38 4.80 -6.58
CA ARG A 92 1.44 5.04 -7.69
C ARG A 92 0.03 5.32 -7.18
N ILE A 93 -0.42 4.59 -6.16
CA ILE A 93 -1.75 4.79 -5.56
C ILE A 93 -1.87 6.18 -4.91
N ILE A 94 -0.95 6.53 -3.99
CA ILE A 94 -1.02 7.81 -3.28
C ILE A 94 -0.94 9.03 -4.22
N ASN A 95 -0.28 8.90 -5.38
CA ASN A 95 -0.18 9.99 -6.36
C ASN A 95 -1.35 10.00 -7.37
N ALA A 96 -2.26 9.02 -7.35
CA ALA A 96 -3.26 8.84 -8.40
C ALA A 96 -4.31 9.97 -8.42
N ASP A 97 -4.60 10.54 -7.26
CA ASP A 97 -5.66 11.53 -7.09
C ASP A 97 -5.09 12.96 -6.86
N GLU A 98 -3.76 13.10 -6.86
CA GLU A 98 -2.98 14.32 -6.61
C GLU A 98 -3.23 14.98 -5.24
N ILE A 99 -3.89 14.30 -4.31
CA ILE A 99 -4.18 14.80 -2.96
C ILE A 99 -3.53 13.84 -1.96
N HIS A 100 -2.51 14.31 -1.25
CA HIS A 100 -1.84 13.49 -0.25
C HIS A 100 -2.42 13.76 1.13
N ASP A 101 -3.23 12.84 1.65
CA ASP A 101 -3.68 12.88 3.04
C ASP A 101 -2.54 12.53 4.01
N GLU A 102 -2.59 13.08 5.21
CA GLU A 102 -1.57 12.84 6.24
C GLU A 102 -1.45 11.35 6.59
N ASN A 103 -2.56 10.61 6.61
CA ASN A 103 -2.56 9.18 6.93
C ASN A 103 -1.92 8.35 5.82
N GLU A 104 -2.14 8.68 4.55
CA GLU A 104 -1.53 7.99 3.42
C GLU A 104 -0.02 8.24 3.39
N VAL A 105 0.41 9.49 3.53
CA VAL A 105 1.83 9.85 3.60
C VAL A 105 2.49 9.12 4.75
N ARG A 106 1.83 9.06 5.91
CA ARG A 106 2.32 8.34 7.08
C ARG A 106 2.41 6.84 6.83
N PHE A 107 1.43 6.25 6.13
CA PHE A 107 1.44 4.83 5.77
C PHE A 107 2.61 4.51 4.83
N VAL A 108 2.81 5.32 3.78
CA VAL A 108 3.92 5.15 2.84
C VAL A 108 5.27 5.30 3.53
N ASN A 109 5.42 6.24 4.47
CA ASN A 109 6.65 6.39 5.26
C ASN A 109 6.88 5.20 6.21
N LEU A 110 5.83 4.65 6.82
CA LEU A 110 5.94 3.41 7.61
C LEU A 110 6.34 2.22 6.75
N LEU A 111 5.74 2.09 5.56
CA LEU A 111 6.08 1.07 4.58
C LEU A 111 7.53 1.18 4.17
N ARG A 112 7.99 2.37 3.78
CA ARG A 112 9.40 2.66 3.50
C ARG A 112 10.31 2.23 4.64
N GLY A 113 9.95 2.50 5.90
CA GLY A 113 10.74 2.15 7.07
C GLY A 113 10.84 0.64 7.35
N LYS A 114 10.01 -0.20 6.70
CA LYS A 114 10.09 -1.66 6.77
C LYS A 114 10.92 -2.30 5.65
N LEU A 115 11.32 -1.53 4.64
CA LEU A 115 12.10 -2.00 3.51
C LEU A 115 13.59 -1.74 3.75
N GLU A 116 14.44 -2.69 3.41
CA GLU A 116 15.89 -2.62 3.60
C GLU A 116 16.60 -1.84 2.48
N VAL A 117 15.96 -1.67 1.33
CA VAL A 117 16.50 -0.92 0.19
C VAL A 117 16.98 0.48 0.58
N HIS A 118 18.16 0.85 0.11
CA HIS A 118 18.81 2.12 0.44
C HIS A 118 18.18 3.32 -0.29
N ASP A 119 18.23 4.49 0.35
CA ASP A 119 17.67 5.73 -0.20
C ASP A 119 18.26 6.09 -1.56
N GLU A 120 19.54 5.80 -1.80
CA GLU A 120 20.19 6.01 -3.11
C GLU A 120 19.48 5.25 -4.24
N ILE A 121 19.14 3.98 -4.00
CA ILE A 121 18.45 3.14 -4.98
C ILE A 121 17.03 3.62 -5.21
N ILE A 122 16.34 4.05 -4.16
CA ILE A 122 14.99 4.64 -4.26
C ILE A 122 15.04 5.93 -5.08
N ASN A 123 15.98 6.82 -4.76
CA ASN A 123 16.13 8.10 -5.44
C ASN A 123 16.52 7.92 -6.92
N ASP A 124 17.35 6.93 -7.23
CA ASP A 124 17.72 6.62 -8.61
C ASP A 124 16.53 6.09 -9.42
N ARG A 125 15.64 5.30 -8.79
CA ARG A 125 14.48 4.70 -9.46
C ARG A 125 13.30 5.66 -9.60
N PHE A 126 12.98 6.39 -8.54
CA PHE A 126 11.75 7.19 -8.45
C PHE A 126 12.02 8.70 -8.44
N GLY A 127 13.29 9.13 -8.41
CA GLY A 127 13.64 10.52 -8.17
C GLY A 127 13.54 10.89 -6.69
N LYS A 128 13.83 12.16 -6.38
CA LYS A 128 13.61 12.71 -5.03
C LYS A 128 12.12 12.97 -4.85
N LEU A 129 11.51 12.27 -3.90
CA LEU A 129 10.08 12.35 -3.63
C LEU A 129 9.83 13.13 -2.34
N ASP A 130 9.04 14.21 -2.42
CA ASP A 130 8.72 15.03 -1.24
C ASP A 130 7.90 14.28 -0.17
N ILE A 131 7.14 13.26 -0.60
CA ILE A 131 6.35 12.39 0.28
C ILE A 131 7.17 11.37 1.07
N LEU A 132 8.40 11.06 0.62
CA LEU A 132 9.29 10.14 1.32
C LEU A 132 10.29 10.95 2.14
N HIS A 133 10.30 10.73 3.46
CA HIS A 133 11.35 11.28 4.30
C HIS A 133 12.66 10.49 4.06
N THR A 134 13.36 10.76 2.96
CA THR A 134 14.64 10.12 2.60
C THR A 134 15.81 10.70 3.42
N ASN A 135 15.66 10.80 4.73
CA ASN A 135 16.77 11.13 5.63
C ASN A 135 17.13 9.93 6.50
N GLU A 136 18.40 9.84 6.89
CA GLU A 136 18.92 8.74 7.73
C GLU A 136 18.26 8.63 9.12
N TYR A 137 17.39 9.58 9.50
CA TYR A 137 16.66 9.59 10.77
C TYR A 137 15.32 8.82 10.74
N SER A 138 14.83 8.43 9.56
CA SER A 138 13.56 7.70 9.39
C SER A 138 13.59 6.26 9.93
N ARG A 139 14.78 5.69 10.20
CA ARG A 139 14.92 4.33 10.79
C ARG A 139 14.37 4.20 12.22
N ASN A 140 13.98 5.30 12.87
CA ASN A 140 13.44 5.30 14.24
C ASN A 140 11.91 5.44 14.33
N ILE A 141 11.15 5.27 13.24
CA ILE A 141 9.68 5.18 13.33
C ILE A 141 9.31 3.81 13.93
N THR A 142 9.39 3.76 15.25
CA THR A 142 9.04 2.64 16.11
C THR A 142 7.52 2.49 16.22
N SER A 143 7.08 1.32 16.71
CA SER A 143 5.71 0.90 17.04
C SER A 143 4.79 1.98 17.64
N LYS A 144 5.35 3.01 18.29
CA LYS A 144 4.64 4.17 18.82
C LYS A 144 3.88 4.99 17.76
N SER A 145 4.25 4.88 16.48
CA SER A 145 3.55 5.54 15.37
C SER A 145 2.33 4.76 14.84
N LEU A 146 2.13 3.50 15.23
CA LEU A 146 0.90 2.77 14.87
C LEU A 146 -0.25 3.10 15.83
N GLU A 147 0.05 3.38 17.10
CA GLU A 147 -0.95 3.65 18.16
C GLU A 147 -1.79 4.92 17.95
N SER A 148 -1.38 5.82 17.05
CA SER A 148 -2.14 7.04 16.70
C SER A 148 -2.60 7.10 15.25
N PHE A 149 -2.66 5.96 14.56
CA PHE A 149 -3.40 5.87 13.30
C PHE A 149 -4.89 5.93 13.59
N HIS A 150 -5.53 7.03 13.24
CA HIS A 150 -6.98 7.14 13.24
C HIS A 150 -7.47 6.88 11.82
N LEU A 151 -7.87 5.64 11.54
CA LEU A 151 -8.63 5.36 10.33
C LEU A 151 -10.03 5.98 10.48
N PRO A 152 -10.53 6.70 9.47
CA PRO A 152 -11.87 7.27 9.51
C PRO A 152 -12.94 6.21 9.19
N ASP A 153 -14.21 6.64 9.21
CA ASP A 153 -15.38 5.77 9.07
C ASP A 153 -15.52 5.24 7.62
N MET A 154 -15.43 3.92 7.46
CA MET A 154 -15.24 3.24 6.17
C MET A 154 -16.54 2.84 5.46
N SER A 155 -17.67 3.42 5.89
CA SER A 155 -19.01 3.10 5.36
C SER A 155 -19.13 3.27 3.82
N ASN A 156 -18.25 4.05 3.19
CA ASN A 156 -18.29 4.39 1.77
C ASN A 156 -17.58 3.40 0.82
N ILE A 157 -16.77 2.46 1.34
CA ILE A 157 -15.89 1.60 0.52
C ILE A 157 -16.63 0.38 -0.08
N LYS A 158 -17.78 0.01 0.49
CA LYS A 158 -18.56 -1.18 0.10
C LYS A 158 -19.17 -1.10 -1.30
N GLU A 159 -19.21 0.09 -1.90
CA GLU A 159 -19.85 0.33 -3.20
C GLU A 159 -18.87 0.25 -4.38
N ILE A 160 -17.59 -0.05 -4.13
CA ILE A 160 -16.54 -0.03 -5.16
C ILE A 160 -16.52 -1.36 -5.95
N ASP A 161 -16.82 -1.30 -7.25
CA ASP A 161 -16.71 -2.44 -8.17
C ASP A 161 -15.38 -2.41 -8.95
N LEU A 162 -14.53 -3.41 -8.70
CA LEU A 162 -13.26 -3.58 -9.40
C LEU A 162 -13.34 -4.37 -10.70
N LYS A 163 -14.52 -4.84 -11.11
CA LYS A 163 -14.64 -5.59 -12.36
C LYS A 163 -14.04 -4.78 -13.51
N LEU A 164 -13.23 -5.46 -14.30
CA LEU A 164 -12.65 -4.95 -15.53
C LEU A 164 -13.69 -5.21 -16.62
N ASP A 165 -14.31 -4.15 -17.15
CA ASP A 165 -15.06 -4.20 -18.41
C ASP A 165 -14.13 -4.56 -19.59
#